data_AF-A0A2U8WZX2-F1
#
_entry.id   AF-A0A2U8WZX2-F1
#
_cell.length_a   1.000
_cell.length_b   1.000
_cell.length_c   1.000
_cell.angle_alpha   90.00
_cell.angle_beta   90.00
_cell.angle_gamma   90.00
#
_symmetry.space_group_name_H-M   'P 1'
#
loop_
_entity.id
_entity.type
_entity.pdbx_description
1 polymer ?
#
loop_
_entity_poly.entity_id
_entity_poly.type
_entity_poly.pdbx_seq_one_letter_code
_entity_poly.pdbx_strand_id
1 'polypeptide(L)' 'MAIFQVRQAATGAILWTGGAENEQQALDAMAREAGYADFSAIPESLRGAGTKVDRLNLG' A
#
# COMPACT_ATOMS: atom_id res chain seq x y z
N MET A 1 -3.38 5.59 -15.36
CA MET A 1 -2.47 4.85 -14.46
C MET A 1 -1.59 5.84 -13.74
N ALA A 2 -1.51 5.76 -12.41
CA ALA A 2 -0.61 6.56 -11.59
C ALA A 2 0.26 5.62 -10.74
N ILE A 3 1.42 6.10 -10.30
CA ILE A 3 2.23 5.37 -9.34
C ILE A 3 1.70 5.69 -7.94
N PHE A 4 1.52 4.66 -7.14
CA PHE A 4 1.17 4.76 -5.75
C PHE A 4 2.30 4.20 -4.91
N GLN A 5 2.51 4.83 -3.76
CA GLN A 5 3.50 4.42 -2.79
C GLN A 5 2.80 4.18 -1.47
N VAL A 6 2.95 2.96 -0.96
CA VAL A 6 2.41 2.57 0.33
C VAL A 6 3.55 2.61 1.35
N ARG A 7 3.33 3.37 2.42
CA ARG A 7 4.31 3.60 3.46
C ARG A 7 3.73 3.30 4.84
N GLN A 8 4.58 2.84 5.74
CA GLN A 8 4.26 2.68 7.14
C GLN A 8 4.17 4.07 7.79
N ALA A 9 3.05 4.39 8.41
CA ALA A 9 2.82 5.68 9.06
C ALA A 9 3.69 5.85 10.31
N ALA A 10 3.92 4.76 11.04
CA ALA A 10 4.73 4.77 12.26
C ALA A 10 6.22 5.10 12.02
N THR A 11 6.82 4.54 10.96
CA THR A 11 8.27 4.65 10.71
C THR A 11 8.61 5.50 9.48
N GLY A 12 7.64 5.74 8.60
CA GLY A 12 7.87 6.35 7.29
C GLY A 12 8.45 5.39 6.25
N ALA A 13 8.69 4.11 6.59
CA ALA A 13 9.26 3.14 5.67
C ALA A 13 8.34 2.88 4.48
N ILE A 14 8.90 2.82 3.26
CA ILE A 14 8.16 2.44 2.06
C ILE A 14 8.00 0.92 2.07
N LEU A 15 6.75 0.46 2.11
CA LEU A 15 6.40 -0.96 2.09
C LEU A 15 6.21 -1.47 0.67
N TRP A 16 5.67 -0.62 -0.20
CA TRP A 16 5.39 -0.98 -1.59
C TRP A 16 5.34 0.25 -2.49
N THR A 17 5.74 0.11 -3.74
CA THR A 17 5.59 1.15 -4.76
C THR A 17 5.23 0.48 -6.08
N GLY A 18 4.13 0.90 -6.70
CA GLY A 18 3.67 0.30 -7.94
C GLY A 18 2.58 1.09 -8.63
N GLY A 19 2.27 0.69 -9.87
CA GLY A 19 1.23 1.32 -10.67
C GLY A 19 -0.16 0.80 -10.28
N ALA A 20 -1.09 1.70 -10.00
CA ALA A 20 -2.49 1.36 -9.76
C ALA A 20 -3.42 2.44 -10.34
N GLU A 21 -4.72 2.14 -10.39
CA GLU A 21 -5.73 3.11 -10.83
C GLU A 21 -6.23 3.97 -9.68
N ASN A 22 -6.28 3.42 -8.47
CA ASN A 22 -6.73 4.09 -7.26
C ASN A 22 -6.00 3.52 -6.02
N GLU A 23 -6.21 4.16 -4.87
CA GLU A 23 -5.57 3.80 -3.61
C GLU A 23 -5.93 2.39 -3.15
N GLN A 24 -7.16 1.94 -3.40
CA GLN A 24 -7.63 0.62 -3.01
C GLN A 24 -6.95 -0.49 -3.82
N GLN A 25 -6.83 -0.31 -5.14
CA GLN A 25 -6.04 -1.20 -5.99
C GLN A 25 -4.56 -1.24 -5.59
N ALA A 26 -3.99 -0.11 -5.16
CA ALA A 26 -2.61 -0.09 -4.67
C ALA A 26 -2.44 -0.93 -3.40
N LEU A 27 -3.41 -0.85 -2.48
CA LEU A 27 -3.42 -1.65 -1.25
C LEU A 27 -3.62 -3.14 -1.55
N ASP A 28 -4.55 -3.49 -2.44
CA ASP A 28 -4.79 -4.87 -2.85
C ASP A 28 -3.60 -5.48 -3.59
N ALA A 29 -2.97 -4.70 -4.49
CA ALA A 29 -1.75 -5.13 -5.17
C ALA A 29 -0.62 -5.37 -4.17
N MET A 30 -0.40 -4.44 -3.23
CA MET A 30 0.58 -4.60 -2.16
C MET A 30 0.29 -5.84 -1.29
N ALA A 31 -0.96 -6.05 -0.88
CA ALA A 31 -1.37 -7.21 -0.10
C ALA A 31 -1.08 -8.50 -0.87
N ARG A 32 -1.45 -8.53 -2.15
CA ARG A 32 -1.24 -9.66 -3.05
C ARG A 32 0.23 -9.99 -3.26
N GLU A 33 1.08 -8.98 -3.41
CA GLU A 33 2.53 -9.17 -3.52
C GLU A 33 3.17 -9.59 -2.20
N ALA A 34 2.61 -9.19 -1.06
CA ALA A 34 3.00 -9.68 0.25
C ALA A 34 2.48 -11.11 0.56
N GLY A 35 1.72 -11.72 -0.36
CA GLY A 35 1.19 -13.08 -0.25
C GLY A 35 -0.20 -13.19 0.40
N TYR A 36 -0.88 -12.07 0.60
CA TYR A 36 -2.26 -12.03 1.09
C TYR A 36 -3.28 -12.00 -0.06
N ALA A 37 -4.54 -12.33 0.19
CA ALA A 37 -5.56 -12.27 -0.86
C ALA A 37 -5.91 -10.82 -1.27
N ASP A 38 -6.00 -9.95 -0.27
CA ASP A 38 -6.45 -8.56 -0.37
C ASP A 38 -6.04 -7.78 0.89
N PHE A 39 -6.24 -6.45 0.89
CA PHE A 39 -5.88 -5.61 2.03
C PHE A 39 -6.59 -6.01 3.34
N SER A 40 -7.79 -6.59 3.26
CA SER A 40 -8.53 -7.05 4.43
C SER A 40 -7.97 -8.35 5.02
N ALA A 41 -7.28 -9.14 4.21
CA ALA A 41 -6.56 -10.34 4.65
C ALA A 41 -5.26 -10.00 5.40
N ILE A 42 -4.76 -8.76 5.32
CA ILE A 42 -3.59 -8.31 6.08
C ILE A 42 -3.93 -8.28 7.59
N PRO A 43 -3.14 -8.94 8.45
CA PRO A 43 -3.31 -8.90 9.89
C PRO A 43 -3.38 -7.47 10.43
N GLU A 44 -4.27 -7.27 11.40
CA GLU A 44 -4.41 -5.98 12.09
C GLU A 44 -3.11 -5.49 12.74
N SER A 45 -2.16 -6.37 13.08
CA SER A 45 -0.84 -5.95 13.58
C SER A 45 0.00 -5.25 12.51
N LEU A 46 -0.14 -5.64 11.24
CA LEU A 46 0.53 -5.00 10.10
C LEU A 46 -0.25 -3.78 9.60
N ARG A 47 -1.59 -3.86 9.65
CA ARG A 47 -2.50 -2.76 9.28
C ARG A 47 -2.52 -1.64 10.33
N GLY A 48 -2.44 -2.02 11.60
CA GLY A 48 -2.54 -1.19 12.80
C GLY A 48 -1.32 -0.32 13.06
N ALA A 49 -0.20 -0.59 12.38
CA ALA A 49 0.91 0.36 12.28
C ALA A 49 0.55 1.60 11.44
N GLY A 50 -0.64 1.62 10.82
CA GLY A 50 -1.13 2.66 9.93
C GLY A 50 -0.41 2.57 8.59
N THR A 51 -1.08 2.15 7.53
CA THR A 51 -0.53 2.22 6.17
C THR A 51 -1.08 3.45 5.48
N LYS A 52 -0.19 4.34 5.02
CA LYS A 52 -0.57 5.48 4.21
C LYS A 52 -0.29 5.17 2.75
N VAL A 53 -1.27 5.45 1.91
CA VAL A 53 -1.14 5.40 0.46
C VAL A 53 -0.96 6.81 -0.03
N ASP A 54 0.11 7.05 -0.78
CA ASP A 54 0.39 8.34 -1.39
C ASP A 54 0.45 8.16 -2.92
N ARG A 55 -0.16 9.07 -3.66
CA ARG A 55 -0.09 9.05 -5.12
C ARG A 55 1.15 9.82 -5.54
N LEU A 56 2.11 9.13 -6.13
CA LEU A 56 3.27 9.77 -6.73
C LEU A 56 2.84 10.53 -7.98
N ASN A 57 2.85 11.85 -7.90
CA ASN A 57 2.88 12.73 -9.07
C ASN A 57 4.35 12.94 -9.47
N LEU A 58 4.79 12.22 -10.49
CA LEU A 58 6.04 12.50 -11.19
C LEU A 58 5.77 13.69 -12.12
N GLY A 59 5.85 14.90 -11.56
CA GLY A 59 5.75 16.16 -12.30
C GLY A 59 7.04 16.53 -13.02
#